data_AF-T5ABW8-F1
#
_entry.id   AF-T5ABW8-F1
#
_cell.length_a   1.000
_cell.length_b   1.000
_cell.length_c   1.000
_cell.angle_alpha   90.00
_cell.angle_beta   90.00
_cell.angle_gamma   90.00
#
_symmetry.space_group_name_H-M   'P 1'
#
loop_
_entity.id
_entity.type
_entity.pdbx_description
1 polymer ?
#
loop_
_entity_poly.entity_id
_entity_poly.type
_entity_poly.pdbx_seq_one_letter_code
_entity_poly.pdbx_strand_id
1 'polypeptide(L)'
;MAKHTGDGTVQQGVFIEDGSGGFMTDLVFNNGKYGLNVGSQQFTTRNLTFNGCQTAIHMVWNWLWTFHGVTINNSDVGIDMASRDASTGAPSVGSVLLLDSTVSNTKVAVATLFDPGQTGTNGTLVLDNVDMSSNVAAAVKREDTVVLQGNQHIEAWTQGRSYTGAAGETVQGPGRAGPSMVASKRPSPADMTPPMTRSQISVVVRSTTASSLPSRTRPSMALPPWPVAVVIKSKPQYEDVPSSRFVSVKARGAKGDGVADDTRAIQRVFDCLGAGDIVYFDHGAYLVTDTVRVPKDVKIVGEIWPLIMAGGNETFKNQRDPKPVFQIGRPGDRGNVEIQDVMFATAGPQPGAILVEFNVEGETKASAGLFDVHFRVGGAAGTHLQLDQCRKTPDSARVNPDCIGAFMLMHVTPSAGPYLENMWMWVADHEFDSVDPLAHPDDAQLTVYNGRGILIESTKGAWLWGTASEHNVLSNYQLNNARDVYMAFVQAETAYYQGRIDATQPFETNPAFADPDFSECAAEGAPCARTWGLRVTNSTGVFVYGAGLYNFFDNYDQECAKTNDCQLNMIGVDRSSVALFGVSTKASVNMVTLDGKPAVLDADNRNTFCGTVASFGL
;
A
#
# COMPACT_ATOMS: atom_id res chain seq x y z
N MET A 1 -20.73 -30.32 -12.19
CA MET A 1 -19.51 -30.60 -12.98
C MET A 1 -18.73 -31.68 -12.25
N ALA A 2 -18.26 -32.72 -12.94
CA ALA A 2 -17.37 -33.72 -12.32
C ALA A 2 -16.05 -33.02 -11.91
N LYS A 3 -15.62 -33.19 -10.66
CA LYS A 3 -14.32 -32.68 -10.21
C LYS A 3 -13.23 -33.45 -10.96
N HIS A 4 -12.44 -32.77 -11.79
CA HIS A 4 -11.18 -33.32 -12.30
C HIS A 4 -10.16 -33.34 -11.15
N THR A 5 -10.27 -34.34 -10.26
CA THR A 5 -9.42 -34.56 -9.08
C THR A 5 -8.30 -35.58 -9.34
N GLY A 6 -7.82 -35.67 -10.57
CA GLY A 6 -6.71 -36.57 -10.91
C GLY A 6 -5.35 -35.92 -10.65
N ASP A 7 -4.37 -36.71 -10.20
CA ASP A 7 -2.99 -36.27 -9.93
C ASP A 7 -2.31 -35.57 -11.13
N GLY A 8 -2.78 -35.82 -12.35
CA GLY A 8 -2.29 -35.19 -13.59
C GLY A 8 -2.99 -33.89 -14.00
N THR A 9 -3.78 -33.24 -13.15
CA THR A 9 -4.40 -31.94 -13.49
C THR A 9 -3.35 -30.86 -13.71
N VAL A 10 -3.59 -29.99 -14.69
CA VAL A 10 -2.75 -28.82 -14.98
C VAL A 10 -3.53 -27.51 -14.86
N GLN A 11 -4.79 -27.57 -14.40
CA GLN A 11 -5.64 -26.39 -14.24
C GLN A 11 -5.08 -25.43 -13.19
N GLN A 12 -5.18 -24.14 -13.47
CA GLN A 12 -4.74 -23.07 -12.57
C GLN A 12 -5.86 -22.02 -12.50
N GLY A 13 -6.11 -21.45 -11.32
CA GLY A 13 -7.13 -20.41 -11.16
C GLY A 13 -6.68 -19.08 -11.75
N VAL A 14 -5.55 -18.56 -11.26
CA VAL A 14 -4.90 -17.35 -11.77
C VAL A 14 -3.43 -17.67 -12.07
N PHE A 15 -2.97 -17.19 -13.23
CA PHE A 15 -1.57 -17.20 -13.61
C PHE A 15 -1.08 -15.76 -13.74
N ILE A 16 -0.01 -15.42 -13.02
CA ILE A 16 0.72 -14.15 -13.13
C ILE A 16 2.20 -14.51 -13.22
N GLU A 17 2.83 -14.23 -14.35
CA GLU A 17 4.24 -14.49 -14.57
C GLU A 17 5.15 -13.38 -14.03
N ASP A 18 4.70 -12.13 -14.10
CA ASP A 18 5.40 -10.92 -13.69
C ASP A 18 4.36 -9.78 -13.47
N GLY A 19 4.79 -8.65 -12.92
CA GLY A 19 4.04 -7.42 -12.79
C GLY A 19 4.52 -6.60 -11.60
N SER A 20 4.15 -5.32 -11.56
CA SER A 20 4.28 -4.46 -10.38
C SER A 20 2.90 -4.33 -9.74
N GLY A 21 2.51 -5.40 -9.05
CA GLY A 21 1.15 -5.66 -8.66
C GLY A 21 0.65 -4.83 -7.47
N GLY A 22 -0.66 -4.98 -7.30
CA GLY A 22 -1.51 -4.15 -6.45
C GLY A 22 -2.37 -5.01 -5.52
N PHE A 23 -3.66 -5.14 -5.83
CA PHE A 23 -4.66 -5.61 -4.86
C PHE A 23 -5.64 -6.67 -5.41
N MET A 24 -5.90 -7.73 -4.64
CA MET A 24 -6.99 -8.70 -4.89
C MET A 24 -7.74 -9.02 -3.60
N THR A 25 -9.05 -9.21 -3.71
CA THR A 25 -9.88 -9.58 -2.57
C THR A 25 -11.05 -10.48 -2.93
N ASP A 26 -11.56 -11.22 -1.94
CA ASP A 26 -12.85 -11.92 -1.97
C ASP A 26 -12.97 -13.01 -3.05
N LEU A 27 -11.90 -13.78 -3.24
CA LEU A 27 -11.82 -14.84 -4.25
C LEU A 27 -11.96 -16.24 -3.64
N VAL A 28 -12.63 -17.15 -4.36
CA VAL A 28 -12.77 -18.56 -3.99
C VAL A 28 -12.29 -19.46 -5.12
N PHE A 29 -11.31 -20.30 -4.81
CA PHE A 29 -10.68 -21.27 -5.72
C PHE A 29 -11.09 -22.69 -5.32
N ASN A 30 -11.55 -23.48 -6.29
CA ASN A 30 -12.02 -24.84 -6.05
C ASN A 30 -11.31 -25.85 -6.97
N ASN A 31 -10.51 -26.73 -6.37
CA ASN A 31 -9.68 -27.74 -7.02
C ASN A 31 -8.60 -27.13 -7.94
N GLY A 32 -8.01 -27.95 -8.81
CA GLY A 32 -6.93 -27.55 -9.72
C GLY A 32 -5.54 -27.88 -9.19
N LYS A 33 -4.54 -27.76 -10.07
CA LYS A 33 -3.12 -27.90 -9.69
C LYS A 33 -2.71 -26.74 -8.79
N TYR A 34 -3.02 -25.52 -9.24
CA TYR A 34 -2.76 -24.28 -8.51
C TYR A 34 -4.05 -23.47 -8.36
N GLY A 35 -4.34 -22.97 -7.16
CA GLY A 35 -5.32 -21.88 -7.01
C GLY A 35 -4.74 -20.60 -7.62
N LEU A 36 -3.61 -20.15 -7.06
CA LEU A 36 -2.76 -19.10 -7.59
C LEU A 36 -1.42 -19.68 -8.04
N ASN A 37 -0.98 -19.35 -9.25
CA ASN A 37 0.38 -19.56 -9.74
C ASN A 37 0.95 -18.20 -10.14
N VAL A 38 1.66 -17.54 -9.23
CA VAL A 38 1.85 -16.09 -9.31
C VAL A 38 3.29 -15.68 -9.03
N GLY A 39 3.78 -14.69 -9.76
CA GLY A 39 5.00 -13.96 -9.48
C GLY A 39 4.87 -12.49 -9.86
N SER A 40 5.36 -11.60 -9.00
CA SER A 40 5.22 -10.15 -9.14
C SER A 40 6.17 -9.46 -8.17
N GLN A 41 6.58 -8.22 -8.45
CA GLN A 41 7.40 -7.41 -7.55
C GLN A 41 6.77 -7.36 -6.15
N GLN A 42 5.52 -6.91 -6.09
CA GLN A 42 4.72 -6.87 -4.86
C GLN A 42 3.23 -7.12 -5.08
N PHE A 43 2.53 -7.52 -4.02
CA PHE A 43 1.08 -7.62 -4.04
C PHE A 43 0.47 -7.63 -2.62
N THR A 44 -0.77 -7.15 -2.51
CA THR A 44 -1.66 -7.34 -1.35
C THR A 44 -2.86 -8.19 -1.74
N THR A 45 -3.07 -9.31 -1.06
CA THR A 45 -4.23 -10.17 -1.33
C THR A 45 -4.95 -10.54 -0.04
N ARG A 46 -6.27 -10.28 0.03
CA ARG A 46 -7.05 -10.51 1.26
C ARG A 46 -8.36 -11.26 1.07
N ASN A 47 -8.78 -12.02 2.08
CA ASN A 47 -10.02 -12.81 2.06
C ASN A 47 -10.13 -13.80 0.89
N LEU A 48 -9.10 -14.64 0.71
CA LEU A 48 -9.06 -15.68 -0.31
C LEU A 48 -9.42 -17.04 0.32
N THR A 49 -10.16 -17.88 -0.40
CA THR A 49 -10.46 -19.26 0.01
C THR A 49 -10.01 -20.26 -1.04
N PHE A 50 -9.31 -21.31 -0.62
CA PHE A 50 -8.81 -22.40 -1.47
C PHE A 50 -9.34 -23.74 -0.97
N ASN A 51 -10.04 -24.48 -1.82
CA ASN A 51 -10.65 -25.76 -1.48
C ASN A 51 -10.19 -26.86 -2.43
N GLY A 52 -9.39 -27.81 -1.94
CA GLY A 52 -9.04 -29.01 -2.73
C GLY A 52 -8.01 -28.77 -3.84
N CYS A 53 -7.32 -27.63 -3.85
CA CYS A 53 -6.19 -27.39 -4.77
C CYS A 53 -5.02 -28.31 -4.38
N GLN A 54 -4.28 -28.87 -5.34
CA GLN A 54 -3.05 -29.61 -4.99
C GLN A 54 -2.08 -28.69 -4.25
N THR A 55 -1.74 -27.54 -4.85
CA THR A 55 -1.09 -26.43 -4.17
C THR A 55 -2.02 -25.22 -4.20
N ALA A 56 -2.36 -24.64 -3.05
CA ALA A 56 -3.27 -23.49 -3.02
C ALA A 56 -2.63 -22.25 -3.67
N ILE A 57 -1.39 -21.93 -3.29
CA ILE A 57 -0.62 -20.80 -3.80
C ILE A 57 0.78 -21.29 -4.16
N HIS A 58 1.14 -21.22 -5.43
CA HIS A 58 2.51 -21.40 -5.91
C HIS A 58 3.11 -20.04 -6.23
N MET A 59 4.11 -19.63 -5.45
CA MET A 59 4.78 -18.34 -5.55
C MET A 59 6.03 -18.48 -6.43
N VAL A 60 5.90 -18.15 -7.72
CA VAL A 60 6.96 -18.30 -8.73
C VAL A 60 8.18 -17.45 -8.38
N TRP A 61 7.96 -16.18 -8.06
CA TRP A 61 8.99 -15.23 -7.61
C TRP A 61 8.29 -14.01 -7.01
N ASN A 62 8.96 -13.27 -6.12
CA ASN A 62 8.52 -11.94 -5.74
C ASN A 62 9.66 -11.12 -5.12
N TRP A 63 9.42 -9.85 -4.85
CA TRP A 63 10.17 -9.15 -3.79
C TRP A 63 9.42 -9.29 -2.46
N LEU A 64 8.09 -9.16 -2.49
CA LEU A 64 7.25 -9.16 -1.30
C LEU A 64 5.78 -9.45 -1.59
N TRP A 65 5.11 -10.29 -0.82
CA TRP A 65 3.66 -10.50 -0.95
C TRP A 65 2.98 -10.60 0.41
N THR A 66 1.93 -9.80 0.61
CA THR A 66 1.14 -9.81 1.85
C THR A 66 -0.20 -10.51 1.64
N PHE A 67 -0.38 -11.63 2.35
CA PHE A 67 -1.63 -12.38 2.42
C PHE A 67 -2.33 -12.13 3.75
N HIS A 68 -3.62 -11.82 3.71
CA HIS A 68 -4.41 -11.60 4.91
C HIS A 68 -5.78 -12.29 4.85
N GLY A 69 -6.21 -12.96 5.90
CA GLY A 69 -7.54 -13.60 5.91
C GLY A 69 -7.67 -14.75 4.90
N VAL A 70 -6.58 -15.48 4.64
CA VAL A 70 -6.57 -16.61 3.70
C VAL A 70 -7.07 -17.87 4.38
N THR A 71 -7.94 -18.61 3.71
CA THR A 71 -8.43 -19.92 4.16
C THR A 71 -7.99 -21.00 3.16
N ILE A 72 -7.19 -21.97 3.60
CA ILE A 72 -6.74 -23.11 2.78
C ILE A 72 -7.27 -24.40 3.38
N ASN A 73 -7.98 -25.20 2.58
CA ASN A 73 -8.60 -26.44 3.03
C ASN A 73 -8.33 -27.58 2.03
N ASN A 74 -7.87 -28.72 2.55
CA ASN A 74 -7.69 -29.96 1.79
C ASN A 74 -6.67 -29.84 0.64
N SER A 75 -5.49 -29.28 0.91
CA SER A 75 -4.40 -29.16 -0.08
C SER A 75 -3.22 -30.07 0.25
N ASP A 76 -2.41 -30.42 -0.74
CA ASP A 76 -1.12 -31.05 -0.47
C ASP A 76 -0.14 -30.01 0.09
N VAL A 77 -0.07 -28.85 -0.56
CA VAL A 77 0.71 -27.70 -0.12
C VAL A 77 -0.18 -26.46 -0.03
N GLY A 78 -0.08 -25.70 1.06
CA GLY A 78 -0.76 -24.41 1.18
C GLY A 78 -0.07 -23.36 0.31
N ILE A 79 1.05 -22.82 0.80
CA ILE A 79 1.89 -21.87 0.09
C ILE A 79 3.21 -22.56 -0.26
N ASP A 80 3.47 -22.72 -1.55
CA ASP A 80 4.79 -23.09 -2.05
C ASP A 80 5.57 -21.82 -2.38
N MET A 81 6.48 -21.45 -1.48
CA MET A 81 7.46 -20.37 -1.68
C MET A 81 8.87 -20.93 -1.83
N ALA A 82 9.00 -22.21 -2.20
CA ALA A 82 10.27 -22.89 -2.40
C ALA A 82 10.74 -22.85 -3.87
N SER A 83 10.25 -21.88 -4.64
CA SER A 83 10.56 -21.73 -6.06
C SER A 83 11.99 -21.24 -6.29
N ARG A 84 12.53 -21.65 -7.43
CA ARG A 84 13.86 -21.28 -7.93
C ARG A 84 13.71 -20.67 -9.31
N ASP A 85 14.56 -19.68 -9.59
CA ASP A 85 14.71 -19.16 -10.93
C ASP A 85 15.17 -20.28 -11.88
N ALA A 86 14.47 -20.43 -13.00
CA ALA A 86 14.68 -21.55 -13.92
C ALA A 86 16.05 -21.50 -14.62
N SER A 87 16.67 -20.32 -14.72
CA SER A 87 17.92 -20.12 -15.45
C SER A 87 19.16 -20.29 -14.56
N THR A 88 19.08 -19.84 -13.30
CA THR A 88 20.19 -19.81 -12.35
C THR A 88 20.10 -20.89 -11.28
N GLY A 89 18.89 -21.43 -11.02
CA GLY A 89 18.61 -22.31 -9.89
C GLY A 89 18.63 -21.62 -8.52
N ALA A 90 18.81 -20.30 -8.48
CA ALA A 90 18.79 -19.51 -7.26
C ALA A 90 17.35 -19.38 -6.72
N PRO A 91 17.13 -19.28 -5.39
CA PRO A 91 15.81 -18.97 -4.83
C PRO A 91 15.24 -17.67 -5.45
N SER A 92 13.97 -17.70 -5.86
CA SER A 92 13.33 -16.58 -6.58
C SER A 92 12.32 -15.79 -5.74
N VAL A 93 11.92 -16.31 -4.57
CA VAL A 93 10.96 -15.64 -3.69
C VAL A 93 11.69 -14.77 -2.67
N GLY A 94 11.38 -13.48 -2.66
CA GLY A 94 11.94 -12.51 -1.72
C GLY A 94 11.33 -12.65 -0.33
N SER A 95 10.04 -12.36 -0.20
CA SER A 95 9.33 -12.42 1.07
C SER A 95 7.82 -12.69 0.96
N VAL A 96 7.26 -13.37 1.96
CA VAL A 96 5.83 -13.66 2.08
C VAL A 96 5.37 -13.36 3.50
N LEU A 97 4.23 -12.71 3.65
CA LEU A 97 3.55 -12.54 4.93
C LEU A 97 2.20 -13.25 4.85
N LEU A 98 1.85 -14.03 5.88
CA LEU A 98 0.56 -14.68 6.03
C LEU A 98 -0.06 -14.29 7.37
N LEU A 99 -1.15 -13.53 7.30
CA LEU A 99 -1.75 -12.85 8.44
C LEU A 99 -3.20 -13.31 8.62
N ASP A 100 -3.66 -13.46 9.86
CA ASP A 100 -5.08 -13.71 10.21
C ASP A 100 -5.72 -14.83 9.38
N SER A 101 -4.98 -15.92 9.19
CA SER A 101 -5.30 -16.95 8.19
C SER A 101 -5.58 -18.31 8.83
N THR A 102 -6.17 -19.23 8.07
CA THR A 102 -6.46 -20.59 8.52
C THR A 102 -6.02 -21.59 7.46
N VAL A 103 -5.27 -22.60 7.88
CA VAL A 103 -4.87 -23.74 7.04
C VAL A 103 -5.34 -25.01 7.72
N SER A 104 -6.12 -25.83 7.01
CA SER A 104 -6.66 -27.07 7.54
C SER A 104 -6.52 -28.23 6.55
N ASN A 105 -6.42 -29.45 7.08
CA ASN A 105 -6.37 -30.69 6.31
C ASN A 105 -5.31 -30.64 5.19
N THR A 106 -4.15 -30.10 5.49
CA THR A 106 -3.12 -29.77 4.50
C THR A 106 -1.78 -30.36 4.94
N LYS A 107 -1.08 -31.09 4.07
CA LYS A 107 0.14 -31.82 4.47
C LYS A 107 1.26 -30.85 4.87
N VAL A 108 1.51 -29.83 4.04
CA VAL A 108 2.50 -28.78 4.30
C VAL A 108 1.83 -27.43 4.14
N ALA A 109 1.71 -26.64 5.21
CA ALA A 109 1.08 -25.32 5.11
C ALA A 109 1.97 -24.32 4.36
N VAL A 110 3.27 -24.25 4.65
CA VAL A 110 4.24 -23.44 3.90
C VAL A 110 5.49 -24.25 3.57
N ALA A 111 5.83 -24.35 2.29
CA ALA A 111 7.10 -24.91 1.82
C ALA A 111 8.09 -23.77 1.54
N THR A 112 9.33 -23.88 2.01
CA THR A 112 10.34 -22.82 1.91
C THR A 112 11.74 -23.37 1.59
N LEU A 113 12.62 -22.51 1.07
CA LEU A 113 14.05 -22.77 0.89
C LEU A 113 14.95 -22.09 1.95
N PHE A 114 14.38 -21.26 2.84
CA PHE A 114 15.18 -20.45 3.77
C PHE A 114 15.99 -21.31 4.75
N ASP A 115 17.30 -21.07 4.79
CA ASP A 115 18.21 -21.63 5.78
C ASP A 115 18.86 -20.52 6.61
N PRO A 116 18.84 -20.58 7.96
CA PRO A 116 19.42 -19.53 8.79
C PRO A 116 20.95 -19.40 8.64
N GLY A 117 21.64 -20.37 8.03
CA GLY A 117 23.04 -20.31 7.65
C GLY A 117 23.30 -19.72 6.26
N GLN A 118 22.26 -19.34 5.50
CA GLN A 118 22.43 -18.67 4.21
C GLN A 118 22.91 -17.22 4.39
N THR A 119 23.54 -16.64 3.36
CA THR A 119 24.10 -15.28 3.42
C THR A 119 23.07 -14.16 3.19
N GLY A 120 21.98 -14.44 2.47
CA GLY A 120 20.94 -13.47 2.13
C GLY A 120 19.63 -13.63 2.91
N THR A 121 18.65 -12.79 2.61
CA THR A 121 17.32 -12.76 3.25
C THR A 121 16.19 -13.32 2.38
N ASN A 122 16.53 -13.90 1.22
CA ASN A 122 15.58 -14.57 0.32
C ASN A 122 14.82 -15.69 1.03
N GLY A 123 13.51 -15.76 0.77
CA GLY A 123 12.59 -16.64 1.46
C GLY A 123 12.18 -16.12 2.84
N THR A 124 12.26 -14.81 3.11
CA THR A 124 11.72 -14.22 4.35
C THR A 124 10.24 -14.59 4.51
N LEU A 125 9.84 -15.01 5.71
CA LEU A 125 8.45 -15.39 6.01
C LEU A 125 8.02 -14.79 7.35
N VAL A 126 6.86 -14.16 7.36
CA VAL A 126 6.18 -13.72 8.59
C VAL A 126 4.82 -14.41 8.66
N LEU A 127 4.58 -15.12 9.77
CA LEU A 127 3.27 -15.66 10.14
C LEU A 127 2.78 -14.89 11.35
N ASP A 128 1.56 -14.35 11.27
CA ASP A 128 0.93 -13.63 12.38
C ASP A 128 -0.53 -14.06 12.50
N ASN A 129 -0.92 -14.59 13.66
CA ASN A 129 -2.25 -15.12 13.94
C ASN A 129 -2.75 -16.12 12.87
N VAL A 130 -2.01 -17.23 12.68
CA VAL A 130 -2.35 -18.25 11.68
C VAL A 130 -2.78 -19.55 12.37
N ASP A 131 -4.03 -19.95 12.17
CA ASP A 131 -4.55 -21.22 12.68
C ASP A 131 -4.16 -22.39 11.77
N MET A 132 -3.29 -23.27 12.28
CA MET A 132 -2.88 -24.53 11.65
C MET A 132 -3.19 -25.72 12.56
N SER A 133 -4.19 -25.60 13.44
CA SER A 133 -4.52 -26.59 14.48
C SER A 133 -5.18 -27.87 13.95
N SER A 134 -5.74 -27.81 12.74
CA SER A 134 -6.62 -28.87 12.23
C SER A 134 -5.98 -29.67 11.10
N ASN A 135 -5.35 -30.80 11.46
CA ASN A 135 -4.81 -31.78 10.52
C ASN A 135 -3.79 -31.15 9.53
N VAL A 136 -2.82 -30.43 10.09
CA VAL A 136 -1.66 -29.89 9.35
C VAL A 136 -0.41 -30.61 9.83
N ALA A 137 0.26 -31.37 8.95
CA ALA A 137 1.41 -32.17 9.38
C ALA A 137 2.66 -31.32 9.62
N ALA A 138 2.97 -30.39 8.71
CA ALA A 138 4.03 -29.41 8.88
C ALA A 138 3.48 -27.99 8.64
N ALA A 139 3.66 -27.09 9.62
CA ALA A 139 3.33 -25.68 9.44
C ALA A 139 4.33 -25.01 8.48
N VAL A 140 5.62 -25.26 8.70
CA VAL A 140 6.69 -24.82 7.80
C VAL A 140 7.63 -26.00 7.54
N LYS A 141 7.87 -26.32 6.26
CA LYS A 141 8.79 -27.38 5.84
C LYS A 141 9.84 -26.84 4.88
N ARG A 142 11.10 -27.18 5.12
CA ARG A 142 12.22 -26.96 4.19
C ARG A 142 12.68 -28.29 3.66
N GLU A 143 12.46 -28.53 2.36
CA GLU A 143 12.72 -29.82 1.72
C GLU A 143 12.07 -30.96 2.54
N ASP A 144 12.87 -31.82 3.18
CA ASP A 144 12.40 -32.91 4.04
C ASP A 144 12.40 -32.60 5.54
N THR A 145 12.90 -31.43 5.93
CA THR A 145 12.97 -31.00 7.32
C THR A 145 11.73 -30.21 7.72
N VAL A 146 11.03 -30.67 8.77
CA VAL A 146 9.96 -29.87 9.40
C VAL A 146 10.60 -28.81 10.29
N VAL A 147 10.49 -27.55 9.88
CA VAL A 147 11.04 -26.38 10.57
C VAL A 147 10.10 -25.93 11.70
N LEU A 148 8.79 -25.95 11.44
CA LEU A 148 7.75 -25.64 12.40
C LEU A 148 6.67 -26.72 12.34
N GLN A 149 6.39 -27.33 13.50
CA GLN A 149 5.35 -28.37 13.62
C GLN A 149 3.97 -27.77 13.37
N GLY A 150 3.09 -28.51 12.69
CA GLY A 150 1.68 -28.14 12.53
C GLY A 150 0.83 -28.55 13.74
N ASN A 151 -0.49 -28.64 13.53
CA ASN A 151 -1.48 -28.97 14.58
C ASN A 151 -1.44 -28.05 15.80
N GLN A 152 -1.19 -26.77 15.55
CA GLN A 152 -1.23 -25.72 16.57
C GLN A 152 -1.65 -24.39 15.93
N HIS A 153 -2.11 -23.47 16.78
CA HIS A 153 -2.27 -22.08 16.39
C HIS A 153 -0.92 -21.37 16.48
N ILE A 154 -0.51 -20.68 15.41
CA ILE A 154 0.72 -19.90 15.36
C ILE A 154 0.39 -18.45 15.67
N GLU A 155 0.67 -18.03 16.90
CA GLU A 155 0.48 -16.64 17.33
C GLU A 155 1.38 -15.70 16.53
N ALA A 156 2.69 -15.97 16.51
CA ALA A 156 3.64 -15.31 15.61
C ALA A 156 4.88 -16.16 15.35
N TRP A 157 5.37 -16.11 14.11
CA TRP A 157 6.58 -16.80 13.71
C TRP A 157 7.28 -16.05 12.58
N THR A 158 8.61 -16.05 12.58
CA THR A 158 9.39 -15.30 11.61
C THR A 158 10.63 -16.09 11.19
N GLN A 159 10.94 -16.04 9.89
CA GLN A 159 12.27 -16.35 9.38
C GLN A 159 12.80 -15.22 8.50
N GLY A 160 14.11 -14.98 8.57
CA GLY A 160 14.79 -13.86 7.90
C GLY A 160 15.65 -13.10 8.90
N ARG A 161 15.88 -11.81 8.66
CA ARG A 161 16.65 -10.95 9.59
C ARG A 161 15.71 -10.03 10.37
N SER A 162 15.87 -10.03 11.69
CA SER A 162 15.03 -9.24 12.61
C SER A 162 15.88 -8.27 13.41
N TYR A 163 15.32 -7.10 13.72
CA TYR A 163 16.03 -6.01 14.37
C TYR A 163 15.29 -5.49 15.60
N THR A 164 16.03 -5.22 16.68
CA THR A 164 15.60 -4.39 17.81
C THR A 164 16.48 -3.14 17.85
N GLY A 165 15.91 -1.99 17.48
CA GLY A 165 16.72 -0.82 17.15
C GLY A 165 17.71 -1.14 16.03
N ALA A 166 19.00 -0.89 16.29
CA ALA A 166 20.08 -1.21 15.33
C ALA A 166 20.65 -2.64 15.47
N ALA A 167 20.19 -3.43 16.45
CA ALA A 167 20.71 -4.77 16.69
C ALA A 167 19.96 -5.81 15.85
N GLY A 168 20.62 -6.31 14.80
CA GLY A 168 20.06 -7.31 13.89
C GLY A 168 20.55 -8.74 14.15
N GLU A 169 19.66 -9.72 14.02
CA GLU A 169 19.99 -11.15 14.01
C GLU A 169 19.19 -11.94 12.97
N THR A 170 19.79 -13.01 12.44
CA THR A 170 19.05 -14.01 11.65
C THR A 170 18.18 -14.85 12.57
N VAL A 171 16.90 -14.99 12.24
CA VAL A 171 15.91 -15.76 13.02
C VAL A 171 15.23 -16.81 12.15
N GLN A 172 14.80 -17.90 12.79
CA GLN A 172 13.87 -18.90 12.25
C GLN A 172 13.15 -19.51 13.45
N GLY A 173 12.05 -18.88 13.89
CA GLY A 173 11.45 -19.22 15.18
C GLY A 173 10.30 -18.29 15.59
N PRO A 174 9.85 -18.39 16.86
CA PRO A 174 8.80 -17.55 17.40
C PRO A 174 9.08 -16.05 17.16
N GLY A 175 8.08 -15.36 16.63
CA GLY A 175 8.11 -13.91 16.38
C GLY A 175 7.39 -13.14 17.48
N ARG A 176 6.96 -11.91 17.16
CA ARG A 176 6.01 -11.15 17.99
C ARG A 176 4.75 -10.87 17.18
N ALA A 177 3.59 -11.17 17.76
CA ALA A 177 2.29 -10.95 17.12
C ALA A 177 1.90 -9.49 17.22
N GLY A 178 1.64 -8.86 16.08
CA GLY A 178 1.02 -7.55 16.08
C GLY A 178 -0.51 -7.63 16.12
N PRO A 179 -1.20 -6.58 15.66
CA PRO A 179 -2.64 -6.52 15.64
C PRO A 179 -3.24 -7.63 14.78
N SER A 180 -4.31 -8.25 15.29
CA SER A 180 -5.08 -9.26 14.56
C SER A 180 -6.56 -8.90 14.46
N MET A 181 -7.26 -9.48 13.50
CA MET A 181 -8.71 -9.53 13.49
C MET A 181 -9.22 -10.29 14.70
N VAL A 182 -10.32 -9.82 15.29
CA VAL A 182 -11.00 -10.64 16.29
C VAL A 182 -11.80 -11.72 15.58
N ALA A 183 -11.69 -12.95 16.09
CA ALA A 183 -12.44 -14.10 15.61
C ALA A 183 -13.95 -13.81 15.59
N SER A 184 -14.46 -13.32 14.46
CA SER A 184 -15.88 -13.44 14.17
C SER A 184 -16.12 -14.92 13.87
N LYS A 185 -17.07 -15.54 14.56
CA LYS A 185 -17.58 -16.85 14.14
C LYS A 185 -18.15 -16.65 12.73
N ARG A 186 -17.41 -17.01 11.68
CA ARG A 186 -17.99 -17.13 10.33
C ARG A 186 -19.02 -18.27 10.35
N PRO A 187 -20.15 -18.14 9.65
CA PRO A 187 -21.09 -19.25 9.47
C PRO A 187 -20.39 -20.44 8.81
N SER A 188 -20.77 -21.65 9.24
CA SER A 188 -20.33 -22.90 8.63
C SER A 188 -20.74 -22.97 7.15
N PRO A 189 -20.00 -23.68 6.29
CA PRO A 189 -20.37 -23.93 4.89
C PRO A 189 -21.76 -24.58 4.68
N ALA A 190 -22.42 -25.03 5.75
CA ALA A 190 -23.76 -25.63 5.70
C ALA A 190 -24.92 -24.63 5.54
N ASP A 191 -24.71 -23.32 5.71
CA ASP A 191 -25.80 -22.32 5.73
C ASP A 191 -25.97 -21.51 4.44
N MET A 192 -25.36 -21.91 3.31
CA MET A 192 -25.57 -21.22 2.02
C MET A 192 -26.83 -21.71 1.28
N THR A 193 -27.99 -21.19 1.66
CA THR A 193 -29.18 -21.06 0.79
C THR A 193 -29.78 -19.64 0.92
N PRO A 194 -30.36 -19.03 -0.15
CA PRO A 194 -30.70 -17.60 -0.18
C PRO A 194 -32.08 -17.30 0.43
N PRO A 195 -32.42 -16.03 0.75
CA PRO A 195 -31.71 -14.78 0.43
C PRO A 195 -31.03 -14.13 1.65
N MET A 196 -29.85 -13.57 1.39
CA MET A 196 -29.12 -12.75 2.36
C MET A 196 -29.84 -11.42 2.56
N THR A 197 -30.28 -11.17 3.78
CA THR A 197 -30.48 -9.80 4.29
C THR A 197 -29.72 -9.70 5.61
N ARG A 198 -28.49 -9.18 5.55
CA ARG A 198 -27.82 -8.41 6.61
C ARG A 198 -26.35 -8.17 6.27
N SER A 199 -26.00 -6.90 6.07
CA SER A 199 -24.68 -6.40 6.43
C SER A 199 -24.54 -6.51 7.95
N GLN A 200 -23.73 -7.45 8.42
CA GLN A 200 -23.31 -7.53 9.82
C GLN A 200 -21.79 -7.41 9.89
N ILE A 201 -21.33 -6.18 10.03
CA ILE A 201 -19.99 -5.87 10.51
C ILE A 201 -19.96 -6.27 11.99
N SER A 202 -19.22 -7.33 12.33
CA SER A 202 -18.98 -7.76 13.70
C SER A 202 -17.59 -7.32 14.14
N VAL A 203 -17.48 -6.19 14.84
CA VAL A 203 -16.24 -5.79 15.53
C VAL A 203 -16.35 -6.25 16.98
N VAL A 204 -15.58 -7.26 17.36
CA VAL A 204 -15.27 -7.55 18.77
C VAL A 204 -13.83 -7.09 18.99
N VAL A 205 -13.50 -6.60 20.18
CA VAL A 205 -12.15 -6.11 20.54
C VAL A 205 -11.53 -7.11 21.52
N ARG A 206 -10.29 -7.54 21.30
CA ARG A 206 -9.45 -8.16 22.34
C ARG A 206 -8.11 -7.44 22.41
N SER A 207 -7.72 -7.07 23.63
CA SER A 207 -6.39 -6.58 23.97
C SER A 207 -5.42 -7.76 24.05
N THR A 208 -4.24 -7.64 23.44
CA THR A 208 -3.14 -8.60 23.65
C THR A 208 -2.52 -8.36 25.04
N THR A 209 -2.61 -9.35 25.93
CA THR A 209 -1.74 -9.45 27.11
C THR A 209 -0.70 -10.51 26.80
N ALA A 210 0.57 -10.12 26.74
CA ALA A 210 1.70 -11.00 26.51
C ALA A 210 1.73 -12.15 27.53
N SER A 211 1.78 -13.40 27.06
CA SER A 211 2.03 -14.56 27.91
C SER A 211 3.51 -14.94 27.85
N SER A 212 4.14 -15.06 29.02
CA SER A 212 5.57 -15.34 29.17
C SER A 212 5.85 -16.85 29.17
N LEU A 213 6.65 -17.33 28.22
CA LEU A 213 7.42 -18.57 28.37
C LEU A 213 8.90 -18.22 28.57
N PRO A 214 9.64 -18.98 29.39
CA PRO A 214 10.98 -18.58 29.81
C PRO A 214 11.98 -18.89 28.69
N SER A 215 12.68 -17.87 28.19
CA SER A 215 13.87 -18.07 27.38
C SER A 215 14.89 -16.97 27.61
N ARG A 216 16.15 -17.42 27.67
CA ARG A 216 17.43 -16.72 27.66
C ARG A 216 17.36 -15.25 27.22
N THR A 217 17.97 -14.38 28.00
CA THR A 217 18.09 -12.92 27.81
C THR A 217 18.61 -12.54 26.41
N ARG A 218 17.71 -12.40 25.45
CA ARG A 218 17.91 -11.60 24.22
C ARG A 218 17.34 -10.20 24.47
N PRO A 219 17.89 -9.13 23.86
CA PRO A 219 17.19 -7.85 23.77
C PRO A 219 15.80 -8.08 23.20
N SER A 220 14.78 -7.48 23.82
CA SER A 220 13.38 -7.84 23.58
C SER A 220 12.67 -6.65 22.89
N MET A 221 12.37 -6.78 21.59
CA MET A 221 11.65 -5.79 20.76
C MET A 221 10.22 -5.46 21.26
N ALA A 222 9.96 -4.35 21.95
CA ALA A 222 8.61 -4.05 22.41
C ALA A 222 7.69 -3.67 21.24
N LEU A 223 6.53 -4.33 21.11
CA LEU A 223 5.54 -3.91 20.12
C LEU A 223 4.79 -2.68 20.61
N PRO A 224 4.42 -1.75 19.71
CA PRO A 224 3.51 -0.67 20.05
C PRO A 224 2.18 -1.23 20.60
N PRO A 225 1.52 -0.56 21.54
CA PRO A 225 0.15 -0.93 21.91
C PRO A 225 -0.78 -0.72 20.72
N TRP A 226 -1.80 -1.58 20.57
CA TRP A 226 -2.82 -1.44 19.53
C TRP A 226 -4.23 -1.68 20.11
N PRO A 227 -5.17 -0.74 19.93
CA PRO A 227 -6.41 -0.73 20.71
C PRO A 227 -7.58 -1.52 20.11
N VAL A 228 -7.51 -1.94 18.84
CA VAL A 228 -8.67 -2.51 18.11
C VAL A 228 -8.29 -3.73 17.25
N ALA A 229 -9.27 -4.49 16.76
CA ALA A 229 -9.00 -5.51 15.76
C ALA A 229 -8.47 -4.89 14.45
N VAL A 230 -7.73 -5.64 13.63
CA VAL A 230 -7.48 -5.24 12.23
C VAL A 230 -8.84 -5.09 11.53
N VAL A 231 -9.04 -3.97 10.85
CA VAL A 231 -10.30 -3.64 10.19
C VAL A 231 -10.18 -3.98 8.72
N ILE A 232 -11.16 -4.73 8.20
CA ILE A 232 -11.30 -5.04 6.78
C ILE A 232 -12.71 -4.70 6.32
N LYS A 233 -12.80 -4.19 5.09
CA LYS A 233 -14.06 -3.93 4.41
C LYS A 233 -13.82 -4.02 2.92
N SER A 234 -14.66 -4.76 2.21
CA SER A 234 -14.60 -4.80 0.76
C SER A 234 -15.32 -3.63 0.12
N LYS A 235 -14.84 -3.26 -1.07
CA LYS A 235 -15.46 -2.25 -1.91
C LYS A 235 -16.97 -2.52 -2.04
N PRO A 236 -17.85 -1.62 -1.58
CA PRO A 236 -19.28 -1.82 -1.65
C PRO A 236 -19.78 -1.77 -3.11
N GLN A 237 -20.60 -2.74 -3.52
CA GLN A 237 -21.17 -2.74 -4.89
C GLN A 237 -22.60 -2.22 -4.95
N TYR A 238 -23.26 -2.02 -3.80
CA TYR A 238 -24.61 -1.47 -3.70
C TYR A 238 -25.68 -2.28 -4.45
N GLU A 239 -25.57 -3.60 -4.42
CA GLU A 239 -26.35 -4.57 -5.21
C GLU A 239 -27.87 -4.44 -5.02
N ASP A 240 -28.30 -4.03 -3.82
CA ASP A 240 -29.71 -3.87 -3.46
C ASP A 240 -30.22 -2.42 -3.61
N VAL A 241 -29.40 -1.50 -4.11
CA VAL A 241 -29.78 -0.09 -4.28
C VAL A 241 -30.40 0.12 -5.66
N PRO A 242 -31.66 0.61 -5.76
CA PRO A 242 -32.28 0.84 -7.06
C PRO A 242 -31.60 2.01 -7.79
N SER A 243 -31.51 1.92 -9.12
CA SER A 243 -30.87 2.93 -9.97
C SER A 243 -31.43 4.35 -9.78
N SER A 244 -32.69 4.48 -9.34
CA SER A 244 -33.31 5.78 -9.01
C SER A 244 -32.65 6.53 -7.86
N ARG A 245 -31.78 5.88 -7.07
CA ARG A 245 -30.99 6.50 -6.00
C ARG A 245 -29.65 7.06 -6.46
N PHE A 246 -29.24 6.78 -7.69
CA PHE A 246 -28.00 7.30 -8.25
C PHE A 246 -28.24 8.67 -8.89
N VAL A 247 -27.52 9.67 -8.40
CA VAL A 247 -27.61 11.07 -8.86
C VAL A 247 -26.43 11.35 -9.79
N SER A 248 -26.67 11.22 -11.10
CA SER A 248 -25.70 11.57 -12.14
C SER A 248 -25.31 13.05 -12.06
N VAL A 249 -24.01 13.33 -11.99
CA VAL A 249 -23.48 14.70 -11.98
C VAL A 249 -23.72 15.39 -13.33
N LYS A 250 -23.67 14.66 -14.45
CA LYS A 250 -24.00 15.22 -15.77
C LYS A 250 -25.47 15.59 -15.90
N ALA A 251 -26.37 14.74 -15.40
CA ALA A 251 -27.80 15.04 -15.34
C ALA A 251 -28.11 16.26 -14.45
N ARG A 252 -27.20 16.64 -13.55
CA ARG A 252 -27.28 17.83 -12.69
C ARG A 252 -26.45 19.02 -13.18
N GLY A 253 -25.94 18.94 -14.42
CA GLY A 253 -25.38 20.06 -15.16
C GLY A 253 -23.86 20.14 -15.18
N ALA A 254 -23.14 19.18 -14.59
CA ALA A 254 -21.71 19.04 -14.84
C ALA A 254 -21.48 18.61 -16.30
N LYS A 255 -20.38 19.04 -16.91
CA LYS A 255 -20.05 18.73 -18.31
C LYS A 255 -19.18 17.50 -18.42
N GLY A 256 -18.15 17.41 -17.59
CA GLY A 256 -17.17 16.32 -17.65
C GLY A 256 -16.37 16.32 -18.96
N ASP A 257 -16.14 17.49 -19.57
CA ASP A 257 -15.47 17.66 -20.86
C ASP A 257 -13.99 18.08 -20.76
N GLY A 258 -13.46 18.21 -19.55
CA GLY A 258 -12.07 18.59 -19.24
C GLY A 258 -11.78 20.08 -19.36
N VAL A 259 -12.76 20.92 -19.72
CA VAL A 259 -12.55 22.35 -20.01
C VAL A 259 -13.53 23.22 -19.22
N ALA A 260 -14.81 22.86 -19.19
CA ALA A 260 -15.82 23.60 -18.46
C ALA A 260 -15.57 23.51 -16.96
N ASP A 261 -15.69 24.64 -16.27
CA ASP A 261 -15.63 24.68 -14.81
C ASP A 261 -16.89 24.05 -14.21
N ASP A 262 -16.73 22.83 -13.69
CA ASP A 262 -17.80 22.03 -13.12
C ASP A 262 -17.94 22.21 -11.61
N THR A 263 -17.12 23.06 -10.98
CA THR A 263 -17.07 23.25 -9.51
C THR A 263 -18.46 23.52 -8.92
N ARG A 264 -19.18 24.49 -9.49
CA ARG A 264 -20.51 24.87 -8.99
C ARG A 264 -21.57 23.80 -9.28
N ALA A 265 -21.45 23.07 -10.38
CA ALA A 265 -22.39 22.01 -10.71
C ALA A 265 -22.24 20.84 -9.73
N ILE A 266 -21.01 20.42 -9.48
CA ILE A 266 -20.68 19.37 -8.52
C ILE A 266 -21.07 19.79 -7.10
N GLN A 267 -20.74 21.00 -6.66
CA GLN A 267 -21.12 21.48 -5.33
C GLN A 267 -22.64 21.45 -5.13
N ARG A 268 -23.43 21.88 -6.12
CA ARG A 268 -24.90 21.80 -6.05
C ARG A 268 -25.43 20.38 -5.91
N VAL A 269 -24.76 19.38 -6.51
CA VAL A 269 -25.14 17.97 -6.33
C VAL A 269 -25.00 17.60 -4.86
N PHE A 270 -23.85 17.89 -4.25
CA PHE A 270 -23.62 17.63 -2.83
C PHE A 270 -24.59 18.38 -1.91
N ASP A 271 -24.87 19.66 -2.21
CA ASP A 271 -25.77 20.49 -1.41
C ASP A 271 -27.24 20.01 -1.46
N CYS A 272 -27.63 19.26 -2.50
CA CYS A 272 -29.01 18.83 -2.74
C CYS A 272 -29.25 17.32 -2.53
N LEU A 273 -28.31 16.58 -1.93
CA LEU A 273 -28.46 15.13 -1.75
C LEU A 273 -29.61 14.78 -0.80
N GLY A 274 -30.43 13.81 -1.23
CA GLY A 274 -31.41 13.18 -0.38
C GLY A 274 -30.80 12.07 0.47
N ALA A 275 -31.50 11.69 1.54
CA ALA A 275 -31.10 10.56 2.37
C ALA A 275 -31.07 9.26 1.53
N GLY A 276 -29.92 8.58 1.53
CA GLY A 276 -29.71 7.33 0.82
C GLY A 276 -29.39 7.48 -0.68
N ASP A 277 -29.23 8.71 -1.17
CA ASP A 277 -28.76 8.94 -2.54
C ASP A 277 -27.26 8.64 -2.66
N ILE A 278 -26.85 8.19 -3.85
CA ILE A 278 -25.47 7.91 -4.22
C ILE A 278 -25.09 8.85 -5.35
N VAL A 279 -24.03 9.64 -5.18
CA VAL A 279 -23.52 10.50 -6.25
C VAL A 279 -22.87 9.62 -7.30
N TYR A 280 -23.29 9.77 -8.55
CA TYR A 280 -22.73 9.04 -9.67
C TYR A 280 -21.95 10.01 -10.56
N PHE A 281 -20.63 9.89 -10.53
CA PHE A 281 -19.77 10.58 -11.49
C PHE A 281 -19.75 9.77 -12.78
N ASP A 282 -20.56 10.20 -13.75
CA ASP A 282 -20.50 9.67 -15.12
C ASP A 282 -19.07 9.80 -15.67
N HIS A 283 -18.64 8.93 -16.59
CA HIS A 283 -17.28 8.97 -17.11
C HIS A 283 -16.99 10.32 -17.78
N GLY A 284 -15.83 10.91 -17.50
CA GLY A 284 -15.42 12.20 -18.04
C GLY A 284 -14.34 12.88 -17.22
N ALA A 285 -13.94 14.08 -17.65
CA ALA A 285 -12.97 14.92 -16.95
C ALA A 285 -13.64 16.18 -16.41
N TYR A 286 -13.70 16.32 -15.09
CA TYR A 286 -14.39 17.39 -14.39
C TYR A 286 -13.38 18.40 -13.87
N LEU A 287 -13.24 19.53 -14.57
CA LEU A 287 -12.35 20.60 -14.15
C LEU A 287 -12.97 21.35 -12.97
N VAL A 288 -12.23 21.47 -11.87
CA VAL A 288 -12.63 22.23 -10.67
C VAL A 288 -11.61 23.32 -10.38
N THR A 289 -12.08 24.55 -10.16
CA THR A 289 -11.26 25.76 -10.02
C THR A 289 -11.27 26.33 -8.60
N ASP A 290 -12.10 25.77 -7.72
CA ASP A 290 -12.19 26.10 -6.29
C ASP A 290 -12.49 24.83 -5.48
N THR A 291 -12.32 24.90 -4.15
CA THR A 291 -12.56 23.77 -3.25
C THR A 291 -14.00 23.26 -3.37
N VAL A 292 -14.13 21.97 -3.69
CA VAL A 292 -15.38 21.22 -3.59
C VAL A 292 -15.52 20.65 -2.19
N ARG A 293 -16.59 21.04 -1.49
CA ARG A 293 -16.88 20.62 -0.12
C ARG A 293 -17.81 19.41 -0.15
N VAL A 294 -17.26 18.26 0.20
CA VAL A 294 -17.97 16.99 0.24
C VAL A 294 -18.57 16.80 1.64
N PRO A 295 -19.85 16.43 1.76
CA PRO A 295 -20.50 16.25 3.06
C PRO A 295 -19.93 15.03 3.79
N LYS A 296 -20.02 15.07 5.12
CA LYS A 296 -19.54 13.99 6.00
C LYS A 296 -20.34 12.67 5.89
N ASP A 297 -21.52 12.74 5.31
CA ASP A 297 -22.42 11.61 5.06
C ASP A 297 -22.68 11.53 3.56
N VAL A 298 -21.90 10.71 2.84
CA VAL A 298 -21.93 10.65 1.38
C VAL A 298 -21.52 9.28 0.84
N LYS A 299 -22.11 8.92 -0.29
CA LYS A 299 -21.65 7.81 -1.13
C LYS A 299 -21.40 8.32 -2.53
N ILE A 300 -20.26 7.97 -3.12
CA ILE A 300 -19.82 8.41 -4.45
C ILE A 300 -19.33 7.20 -5.23
N VAL A 301 -19.79 7.05 -6.47
CA VAL A 301 -19.35 6.03 -7.42
C VAL A 301 -18.97 6.70 -8.73
N GLY A 302 -17.79 6.38 -9.25
CA GLY A 302 -17.38 6.77 -10.61
C GLY A 302 -17.64 5.67 -11.64
N GLU A 303 -17.92 6.09 -12.87
CA GLU A 303 -17.96 5.21 -14.04
C GLU A 303 -16.57 5.15 -14.68
N ILE A 304 -15.83 4.05 -14.45
CA ILE A 304 -14.52 3.79 -15.08
C ILE A 304 -13.57 4.99 -14.87
N TRP A 305 -13.23 5.30 -13.61
CA TRP A 305 -12.32 6.39 -13.20
C TRP A 305 -12.55 7.74 -13.90
N PRO A 306 -13.70 8.42 -13.68
CA PRO A 306 -13.82 9.83 -14.03
C PRO A 306 -12.75 10.64 -13.32
N LEU A 307 -12.22 11.64 -14.04
CA LEU A 307 -11.15 12.50 -13.55
C LEU A 307 -11.74 13.73 -12.86
N ILE A 308 -11.36 13.98 -11.61
CA ILE A 308 -11.61 15.25 -10.93
C ILE A 308 -10.31 16.05 -11.00
N MET A 309 -10.29 17.10 -11.81
CA MET A 309 -9.07 17.79 -12.20
C MET A 309 -8.98 19.16 -11.54
N ALA A 310 -7.99 19.36 -10.68
CA ALA A 310 -7.67 20.68 -10.15
C ALA A 310 -7.18 21.59 -11.29
N GLY A 311 -7.84 22.72 -11.49
CA GLY A 311 -7.58 23.62 -12.60
C GLY A 311 -7.69 25.09 -12.22
N GLY A 312 -7.81 25.95 -13.23
CA GLY A 312 -7.88 27.39 -13.05
C GLY A 312 -6.52 28.03 -12.79
N ASN A 313 -6.54 29.35 -12.54
CA ASN A 313 -5.34 30.21 -12.49
C ASN A 313 -5.16 30.96 -11.16
N GLU A 314 -5.97 30.65 -10.14
CA GLU A 314 -5.98 31.41 -8.88
C GLU A 314 -5.87 30.49 -7.66
N THR A 315 -6.93 29.75 -7.32
CA THR A 315 -7.08 29.04 -6.03
C THR A 315 -5.93 28.10 -5.68
N PHE A 316 -5.47 27.30 -6.65
CA PHE A 316 -4.50 26.23 -6.42
C PHE A 316 -3.08 26.57 -6.89
N LYS A 317 -2.76 27.85 -7.13
CA LYS A 317 -1.46 28.28 -7.69
C LYS A 317 -0.41 28.66 -6.64
N ASN A 318 -0.75 28.77 -5.36
CA ASN A 318 0.18 29.25 -4.34
C ASN A 318 0.60 28.14 -3.37
N GLN A 319 1.82 27.62 -3.51
CA GLN A 319 2.36 26.61 -2.58
C GLN A 319 2.51 27.10 -1.13
N ARG A 320 2.57 28.42 -0.90
CA ARG A 320 2.65 29.01 0.45
C ARG A 320 1.30 29.14 1.14
N ASP A 321 0.21 28.98 0.39
CA ASP A 321 -1.17 28.97 0.90
C ASP A 321 -1.97 27.84 0.21
N PRO A 322 -1.59 26.57 0.43
CA PRO A 322 -2.20 25.46 -0.27
C PRO A 322 -3.67 25.27 0.15
N LYS A 323 -4.51 24.84 -0.80
CA LYS A 323 -5.96 24.65 -0.63
C LYS A 323 -6.39 23.24 -1.01
N PRO A 324 -7.36 22.65 -0.29
CA PRO A 324 -7.95 21.38 -0.67
C PRO A 324 -8.77 21.51 -1.94
N VAL A 325 -8.62 20.57 -2.88
CA VAL A 325 -9.45 20.48 -4.09
C VAL A 325 -10.74 19.77 -3.73
N PHE A 326 -10.65 18.56 -3.16
CA PHE A 326 -11.76 17.85 -2.55
C PHE A 326 -11.59 17.85 -1.03
N GLN A 327 -12.43 18.61 -0.33
CA GLN A 327 -12.48 18.64 1.14
C GLN A 327 -13.57 17.69 1.62
N ILE A 328 -13.19 16.53 2.13
CA ILE A 328 -14.09 15.49 2.62
C ILE A 328 -14.43 15.74 4.09
N GLY A 329 -15.64 16.27 4.31
CA GLY A 329 -16.09 16.76 5.60
C GLY A 329 -15.24 17.91 6.13
N ARG A 330 -15.53 18.32 7.36
CA ARG A 330 -14.80 19.36 8.09
C ARG A 330 -14.03 18.74 9.27
N PRO A 331 -12.95 19.38 9.74
CA PRO A 331 -12.27 18.93 10.95
C PRO A 331 -13.24 18.73 12.12
N GLY A 332 -13.20 17.54 12.71
CA GLY A 332 -14.08 17.12 13.81
C GLY A 332 -15.42 16.50 13.37
N ASP A 333 -15.72 16.46 12.07
CA ASP A 333 -16.92 15.77 11.59
C ASP A 333 -16.85 14.27 11.87
N ARG A 334 -17.99 13.72 12.27
CA ARG A 334 -18.24 12.29 12.40
C ARG A 334 -19.42 11.91 11.51
N GLY A 335 -19.22 10.93 10.63
CA GLY A 335 -20.18 10.56 9.59
C GLY A 335 -19.75 9.32 8.80
N ASN A 336 -20.47 9.01 7.73
CA ASN A 336 -20.20 7.86 6.87
C ASN A 336 -19.87 8.30 5.44
N VAL A 337 -18.67 7.98 4.97
CA VAL A 337 -18.16 8.34 3.64
C VAL A 337 -17.76 7.07 2.90
N GLU A 338 -18.30 6.85 1.71
CA GLU A 338 -17.85 5.79 0.81
C GLU A 338 -17.62 6.40 -0.57
N ILE A 339 -16.37 6.48 -1.02
CA ILE A 339 -16.03 6.99 -2.35
C ILE A 339 -15.31 5.89 -3.11
N GLN A 340 -15.74 5.63 -4.33
CA GLN A 340 -15.11 4.61 -5.16
C GLN A 340 -15.03 4.93 -6.64
N ASP A 341 -14.07 4.29 -7.29
CA ASP A 341 -13.90 4.29 -8.75
C ASP A 341 -13.71 5.69 -9.33
N VAL A 342 -13.00 6.61 -8.65
CA VAL A 342 -12.68 7.96 -9.14
C VAL A 342 -11.17 8.22 -9.17
N MET A 343 -10.73 9.15 -10.02
CA MET A 343 -9.32 9.54 -10.09
C MET A 343 -9.15 11.06 -9.92
N PHE A 344 -8.21 11.48 -9.09
CA PHE A 344 -7.85 12.89 -8.91
C PHE A 344 -6.63 13.25 -9.75
N ALA A 345 -6.66 14.40 -10.41
CA ALA A 345 -5.58 14.87 -11.26
C ALA A 345 -5.44 16.39 -11.21
N THR A 346 -4.44 16.93 -11.92
CA THR A 346 -4.31 18.37 -12.19
C THR A 346 -4.42 18.65 -13.69
N ALA A 347 -4.97 19.80 -14.03
CA ALA A 347 -4.88 20.40 -15.36
C ALA A 347 -3.82 21.51 -15.31
N GLY A 348 -2.63 21.20 -15.80
CA GLY A 348 -1.42 22.00 -15.70
C GLY A 348 -0.88 22.10 -14.27
N PRO A 349 0.03 23.06 -14.02
CA PRO A 349 0.67 23.18 -12.72
C PRO A 349 -0.25 23.77 -11.66
N GLN A 350 -0.45 23.06 -10.56
CA GLN A 350 -1.29 23.49 -9.43
C GLN A 350 -0.51 23.33 -8.11
N PRO A 351 0.60 24.07 -7.93
CA PRO A 351 1.55 23.89 -6.82
C PRO A 351 0.97 24.15 -5.42
N GLY A 352 -0.24 24.70 -5.32
CA GLY A 352 -1.00 24.88 -4.08
C GLY A 352 -2.15 23.89 -3.90
N ALA A 353 -2.35 22.92 -4.79
CA ALA A 353 -3.42 21.93 -4.66
C ALA A 353 -3.07 20.84 -3.64
N ILE A 354 -3.91 20.66 -2.63
CA ILE A 354 -4.02 19.41 -1.87
C ILE A 354 -5.17 18.64 -2.53
N LEU A 355 -4.90 17.60 -3.31
CA LEU A 355 -5.94 16.99 -4.15
C LEU A 355 -7.11 16.43 -3.32
N VAL A 356 -6.80 15.75 -2.21
CA VAL A 356 -7.79 15.31 -1.23
C VAL A 356 -7.37 15.69 0.18
N GLU A 357 -8.24 16.43 0.89
CA GLU A 357 -8.15 16.61 2.34
C GLU A 357 -9.27 15.81 3.00
N PHE A 358 -8.90 14.82 3.81
CA PHE A 358 -9.82 13.91 4.49
C PHE A 358 -9.92 14.29 5.96
N ASN A 359 -11.12 14.69 6.41
CA ASN A 359 -11.34 15.20 7.77
C ASN A 359 -12.23 14.31 8.66
N VAL A 360 -13.02 13.42 8.05
CA VAL A 360 -14.11 12.71 8.73
C VAL A 360 -13.60 11.55 9.59
N GLU A 361 -14.10 11.46 10.82
CA GLU A 361 -14.07 10.23 11.62
C GLU A 361 -15.29 9.36 11.26
N GLY A 362 -15.08 8.09 10.93
CA GLY A 362 -16.19 7.17 10.71
C GLY A 362 -17.09 7.00 11.94
N GLU A 363 -18.42 6.94 11.76
CA GLU A 363 -19.32 6.53 12.86
C GLU A 363 -18.99 5.14 13.40
N THR A 364 -18.47 4.26 12.53
CA THR A 364 -17.81 3.01 12.89
C THR A 364 -16.47 2.91 12.14
N LYS A 365 -15.60 1.99 12.56
CA LYS A 365 -14.37 1.74 11.79
C LYS A 365 -14.71 1.32 10.36
N ALA A 366 -13.96 1.85 9.39
CA ALA A 366 -14.19 1.69 7.94
C ALA A 366 -15.55 2.18 7.40
N SER A 367 -16.34 2.95 8.17
CA SER A 367 -17.52 3.62 7.60
C SER A 367 -17.21 4.93 6.88
N ALA A 368 -15.98 5.43 7.02
CA ALA A 368 -15.41 6.51 6.22
C ALA A 368 -14.20 5.95 5.46
N GLY A 369 -14.31 5.76 4.14
CA GLY A 369 -13.27 5.12 3.34
C GLY A 369 -13.34 5.33 1.83
N LEU A 370 -12.21 5.02 1.18
CA LEU A 370 -11.93 5.19 -0.24
C LEU A 370 -11.54 3.83 -0.83
N PHE A 371 -12.12 3.45 -1.96
CA PHE A 371 -11.92 2.15 -2.61
C PHE A 371 -11.73 2.32 -4.12
N ASP A 372 -10.64 1.83 -4.71
CA ASP A 372 -10.34 2.09 -6.14
C ASP A 372 -10.33 3.60 -6.46
N VAL A 373 -9.76 4.39 -5.55
CA VAL A 373 -9.60 5.84 -5.68
C VAL A 373 -8.13 6.15 -5.94
N HIS A 374 -7.83 6.73 -7.09
CA HIS A 374 -6.45 6.93 -7.53
C HIS A 374 -6.13 8.40 -7.74
N PHE A 375 -4.85 8.72 -7.85
CA PHE A 375 -4.32 10.03 -8.17
C PHE A 375 -3.34 9.87 -9.33
N ARG A 376 -3.48 10.74 -10.33
CA ARG A 376 -2.59 10.78 -11.48
C ARG A 376 -2.23 12.22 -11.79
N VAL A 377 -1.02 12.61 -11.42
CA VAL A 377 -0.49 13.96 -11.66
C VAL A 377 0.47 13.91 -12.84
N GLY A 378 -0.03 14.29 -14.01
CA GLY A 378 0.70 14.30 -15.28
C GLY A 378 0.63 12.99 -16.08
N GLY A 379 1.39 12.92 -17.17
CA GLY A 379 1.58 11.71 -17.97
C GLY A 379 0.37 11.23 -18.77
N ALA A 380 -0.69 12.02 -18.85
CA ALA A 380 -1.91 11.68 -19.58
C ALA A 380 -2.56 12.90 -20.23
N ALA A 381 -3.36 12.66 -21.26
CA ALA A 381 -4.12 13.66 -22.00
C ALA A 381 -5.00 14.50 -21.07
N GLY A 382 -5.01 15.82 -21.32
CA GLY A 382 -5.74 16.80 -20.51
C GLY A 382 -4.99 17.29 -19.26
N THR A 383 -3.91 16.62 -18.85
CA THR A 383 -3.11 17.09 -17.71
C THR A 383 -2.21 18.27 -18.05
N HIS A 384 -1.91 18.51 -19.34
CA HIS A 384 -0.93 19.52 -19.78
C HIS A 384 0.46 19.36 -19.13
N LEU A 385 0.77 18.14 -18.70
CA LEU A 385 2.02 17.73 -18.05
C LEU A 385 2.53 16.46 -18.76
N GLN A 386 2.70 16.57 -20.08
CA GLN A 386 3.02 15.50 -21.02
C GLN A 386 4.41 15.72 -21.66
N LEU A 387 4.88 14.82 -22.53
CA LEU A 387 6.24 14.87 -23.10
C LEU A 387 6.55 16.12 -23.92
N ASP A 388 5.55 16.78 -24.50
CA ASP A 388 5.71 18.03 -25.24
C ASP A 388 6.19 19.18 -24.35
N GLN A 389 5.83 19.15 -23.06
CA GLN A 389 6.16 20.17 -22.07
C GLN A 389 7.22 19.70 -21.05
N CYS A 390 7.16 18.43 -20.65
CA CYS A 390 7.80 17.89 -19.45
C CYS A 390 8.77 16.74 -19.70
N ARG A 391 9.22 16.55 -20.95
CA ARG A 391 10.27 15.55 -21.27
C ARG A 391 11.45 15.63 -20.30
N LYS A 392 11.99 14.47 -19.91
CA LYS A 392 13.17 14.40 -19.04
C LYS A 392 14.34 15.22 -19.58
N THR A 393 15.04 15.95 -18.70
CA THR A 393 16.22 16.77 -19.04
C THR A 393 17.38 16.50 -18.09
N PRO A 394 18.04 15.33 -18.17
CA PRO A 394 19.09 14.94 -17.22
C PRO A 394 20.30 15.89 -17.20
N ASP A 395 20.53 16.65 -18.27
CA ASP A 395 21.61 17.64 -18.37
C ASP A 395 21.29 19.00 -17.73
N SER A 396 20.08 19.19 -17.19
CA SER A 396 19.60 20.45 -16.60
C SER A 396 19.39 20.32 -15.09
N ALA A 397 19.87 21.29 -14.32
CA ALA A 397 19.55 21.44 -12.90
C ALA A 397 18.44 22.50 -12.67
N ARG A 398 17.82 22.99 -13.75
CA ARG A 398 16.78 24.02 -13.68
C ARG A 398 15.41 23.36 -13.61
N VAL A 399 14.65 23.69 -12.56
CA VAL A 399 13.24 23.36 -12.44
C VAL A 399 12.44 24.04 -13.56
N ASN A 400 11.61 23.26 -14.26
CA ASN A 400 10.61 23.78 -15.17
C ASN A 400 9.30 24.07 -14.39
N PRO A 401 8.91 25.35 -14.19
CA PRO A 401 7.71 25.68 -13.41
C PRO A 401 6.41 25.19 -14.06
N ASP A 402 6.41 24.99 -15.37
CA ASP A 402 5.24 24.49 -16.10
C ASP A 402 5.01 22.99 -15.85
N CYS A 403 6.01 22.29 -15.31
CA CYS A 403 5.97 20.86 -14.99
C CYS A 403 5.76 20.58 -13.50
N ILE A 404 5.37 21.59 -12.73
CA ILE A 404 4.97 21.37 -11.34
C ILE A 404 3.61 20.67 -11.34
N GLY A 405 3.43 19.68 -10.47
CA GLY A 405 2.19 18.96 -10.25
C GLY A 405 1.32 19.66 -9.19
N ALA A 406 1.04 18.96 -8.09
CA ALA A 406 0.29 19.44 -6.93
C ALA A 406 1.19 19.71 -5.71
N PHE A 407 0.65 20.35 -4.68
CA PHE A 407 1.31 20.52 -3.38
C PHE A 407 1.40 19.19 -2.62
N MET A 408 0.29 18.45 -2.61
CA MET A 408 0.13 17.17 -1.91
C MET A 408 -0.98 16.36 -2.57
N LEU A 409 -0.81 15.04 -2.68
CA LEU A 409 -1.86 14.16 -3.20
C LEU A 409 -2.96 13.97 -2.15
N MET A 410 -2.62 13.61 -0.92
CA MET A 410 -3.61 13.38 0.14
C MET A 410 -3.16 13.86 1.53
N HIS A 411 -4.04 14.60 2.22
CA HIS A 411 -3.88 14.96 3.63
C HIS A 411 -4.96 14.28 4.48
N VAL A 412 -4.56 13.38 5.37
CA VAL A 412 -5.42 12.82 6.41
C VAL A 412 -5.20 13.63 7.68
N THR A 413 -6.18 14.47 8.03
CA THR A 413 -6.04 15.43 9.11
C THR A 413 -6.20 14.77 10.50
N PRO A 414 -5.83 15.45 11.60
CA PRO A 414 -5.80 14.83 12.94
C PRO A 414 -7.13 14.25 13.44
N SER A 415 -8.25 14.78 12.98
CA SER A 415 -9.59 14.32 13.35
C SER A 415 -10.12 13.16 12.50
N ALA A 416 -9.46 12.83 11.39
CA ALA A 416 -9.94 11.84 10.45
C ALA A 416 -9.67 10.40 10.92
N GLY A 417 -10.46 9.44 10.45
CA GLY A 417 -10.20 8.01 10.65
C GLY A 417 -10.51 7.17 9.41
N PRO A 418 -9.68 7.23 8.37
CA PRO A 418 -10.00 6.66 7.06
C PRO A 418 -9.69 5.17 6.94
N TYR A 419 -10.45 4.50 6.07
CA TYR A 419 -10.11 3.19 5.49
C TYR A 419 -9.80 3.37 4.01
N LEU A 420 -8.60 3.03 3.59
CA LEU A 420 -8.07 3.24 2.24
C LEU A 420 -7.74 1.88 1.63
N GLU A 421 -8.32 1.56 0.48
CA GLU A 421 -8.12 0.27 -0.19
C GLU A 421 -7.92 0.43 -1.69
N ASN A 422 -6.89 -0.24 -2.21
CA ASN A 422 -6.49 -0.20 -3.61
C ASN A 422 -6.37 1.24 -4.15
N MET A 423 -5.48 2.01 -3.54
CA MET A 423 -5.27 3.41 -3.90
C MET A 423 -3.87 3.61 -4.45
N TRP A 424 -3.79 4.18 -5.66
CA TRP A 424 -2.53 4.53 -6.29
C TRP A 424 -2.38 6.04 -6.35
N MET A 425 -1.38 6.56 -5.66
CA MET A 425 -1.04 7.99 -5.57
C MET A 425 0.17 8.27 -6.44
N TRP A 426 -0.05 8.40 -7.75
CA TRP A 426 1.00 8.41 -8.74
C TRP A 426 1.28 9.81 -9.29
N VAL A 427 2.55 10.17 -9.27
CA VAL A 427 3.10 11.32 -9.99
C VAL A 427 3.83 10.78 -11.20
N ALA A 428 3.56 11.35 -12.36
CA ALA A 428 3.98 10.74 -13.60
C ALA A 428 5.51 10.71 -13.77
N ASP A 429 6.05 9.50 -13.90
CA ASP A 429 7.42 9.25 -14.32
C ASP A 429 7.55 9.03 -15.84
N HIS A 430 6.44 8.69 -16.50
CA HIS A 430 6.33 8.54 -17.96
C HIS A 430 4.93 8.92 -18.48
N GLU A 431 4.80 9.08 -19.80
CA GLU A 431 3.52 9.33 -20.46
C GLU A 431 2.91 8.04 -21.06
N PHE A 432 1.58 7.92 -21.01
CA PHE A 432 0.84 6.79 -21.57
C PHE A 432 0.35 6.99 -23.02
N ASP A 433 0.06 8.24 -23.40
CA ASP A 433 -0.81 8.51 -24.55
C ASP A 433 -0.06 8.79 -25.87
N SER A 434 1.17 9.32 -25.80
CA SER A 434 1.91 9.79 -26.98
C SER A 434 2.99 8.83 -27.46
N VAL A 435 3.50 7.96 -26.59
CA VAL A 435 4.55 6.97 -26.85
C VAL A 435 4.15 5.69 -26.13
N ASP A 436 4.35 4.52 -26.76
CA ASP A 436 4.18 3.23 -26.09
C ASP A 436 5.34 3.02 -25.10
N PRO A 437 5.09 3.09 -23.78
CA PRO A 437 6.15 2.99 -22.78
C PRO A 437 6.75 1.58 -22.71
N LEU A 438 6.07 0.55 -23.22
CA LEU A 438 6.62 -0.81 -23.28
C LEU A 438 7.62 -0.98 -24.42
N ALA A 439 7.35 -0.33 -25.56
CA ALA A 439 8.24 -0.37 -26.72
C ALA A 439 9.41 0.63 -26.60
N HIS A 440 9.18 1.78 -25.96
CA HIS A 440 10.12 2.90 -25.88
C HIS A 440 10.19 3.52 -24.47
N PRO A 441 10.58 2.75 -23.44
CA PRO A 441 10.51 3.20 -22.03
C PRO A 441 11.31 4.48 -21.78
N ASP A 442 12.49 4.62 -22.37
CA ASP A 442 13.33 5.80 -22.21
C ASP A 442 12.75 7.07 -22.86
N ASP A 443 12.07 6.92 -23.99
CA ASP A 443 11.50 8.04 -24.74
C ASP A 443 10.19 8.54 -24.12
N ALA A 444 9.53 7.67 -23.34
CA ALA A 444 8.28 7.93 -22.63
C ALA A 444 8.47 8.67 -21.30
N GLN A 445 9.68 8.67 -20.72
CA GLN A 445 9.96 9.29 -19.43
C GLN A 445 9.85 10.83 -19.43
N LEU A 446 9.30 11.37 -18.35
CA LEU A 446 9.07 12.80 -18.15
C LEU A 446 9.37 13.22 -16.71
N THR A 447 9.57 14.52 -16.49
CA THR A 447 9.81 15.13 -15.18
C THR A 447 8.58 15.92 -14.74
N VAL A 448 7.84 15.44 -13.74
CA VAL A 448 6.79 16.20 -13.04
C VAL A 448 7.17 16.38 -11.57
N TYR A 449 7.09 17.62 -11.07
CA TYR A 449 7.47 17.95 -9.70
C TYR A 449 6.23 18.03 -8.80
N ASN A 450 5.93 17.01 -8.01
CA ASN A 450 4.84 17.05 -7.03
C ASN A 450 5.41 17.08 -5.61
N GLY A 451 4.84 17.89 -4.72
CA GLY A 451 5.46 18.12 -3.40
C GLY A 451 5.48 16.88 -2.51
N ARG A 452 4.30 16.33 -2.22
CA ARG A 452 4.09 15.28 -1.21
C ARG A 452 3.08 14.25 -1.69
N GLY A 453 3.29 12.99 -1.32
CA GLY A 453 2.32 11.91 -1.53
C GLY A 453 1.18 12.03 -0.54
N ILE A 454 1.22 11.20 0.50
CA ILE A 454 0.24 11.20 1.60
C ILE A 454 0.85 11.65 2.93
N LEU A 455 0.20 12.61 3.58
CA LEU A 455 0.45 12.99 4.98
C LEU A 455 -0.67 12.47 5.88
N ILE A 456 -0.30 11.69 6.89
CA ILE A 456 -1.22 11.11 7.87
C ILE A 456 -0.93 11.70 9.25
N GLU A 457 -1.90 12.42 9.79
CA GLU A 457 -1.86 12.96 11.15
C GLU A 457 -2.99 12.42 12.03
N SER A 458 -3.78 11.47 11.50
CA SER A 458 -4.92 10.87 12.17
C SER A 458 -4.57 10.41 13.58
N THR A 459 -5.41 10.81 14.53
CA THR A 459 -5.39 10.29 15.91
C THR A 459 -6.55 9.32 16.19
N LYS A 460 -7.35 9.02 15.17
CA LYS A 460 -8.53 8.12 15.26
C LYS A 460 -8.27 6.73 14.69
N GLY A 461 -7.07 6.53 14.18
CA GLY A 461 -6.63 5.35 13.47
C GLY A 461 -6.90 5.41 11.96
N ALA A 462 -6.00 4.83 11.18
CA ALA A 462 -6.07 4.77 9.72
C ALA A 462 -5.68 3.37 9.23
N TRP A 463 -6.38 2.87 8.22
CA TRP A 463 -6.11 1.55 7.61
C TRP A 463 -5.81 1.73 6.13
N LEU A 464 -4.65 1.27 5.69
CA LEU A 464 -4.18 1.33 4.30
C LEU A 464 -3.99 -0.09 3.79
N TRP A 465 -4.78 -0.48 2.80
CA TRP A 465 -4.77 -1.80 2.19
C TRP A 465 -4.33 -1.73 0.73
N GLY A 466 -3.13 -2.24 0.42
CA GLY A 466 -2.59 -2.24 -0.93
C GLY A 466 -2.52 -0.85 -1.55
N THR A 467 -1.91 0.11 -0.84
CA THR A 467 -1.75 1.48 -1.36
C THR A 467 -0.33 1.69 -1.92
N ALA A 468 -0.21 2.51 -2.96
CA ALA A 468 1.07 2.95 -3.50
C ALA A 468 1.13 4.48 -3.55
N SER A 469 2.28 5.09 -3.24
CA SER A 469 2.52 6.53 -3.39
C SER A 469 3.91 6.75 -3.96
N GLU A 470 4.01 7.44 -5.09
CA GLU A 470 5.22 7.40 -5.91
C GLU A 470 5.61 8.76 -6.49
N HIS A 471 6.91 8.95 -6.65
CA HIS A 471 7.57 10.04 -7.37
C HIS A 471 7.26 11.45 -6.84
N ASN A 472 7.00 11.56 -5.55
CA ASN A 472 6.86 12.84 -4.87
C ASN A 472 8.24 13.41 -4.49
N VAL A 473 8.38 14.73 -4.41
CA VAL A 473 9.67 15.38 -4.13
C VAL A 473 10.15 15.10 -2.71
N LEU A 474 9.30 15.34 -1.71
CA LEU A 474 9.70 15.34 -0.30
C LEU A 474 9.52 13.96 0.36
N SER A 475 8.33 13.40 0.21
CA SER A 475 7.95 12.13 0.82
C SER A 475 6.79 11.49 0.07
N ASN A 476 6.82 10.16 0.01
CA ASN A 476 5.72 9.35 -0.48
C ASN A 476 4.71 9.08 0.64
N TYR A 477 5.17 8.54 1.78
CA TYR A 477 4.38 8.42 2.99
C TYR A 477 4.99 9.21 4.14
N GLN A 478 4.20 10.07 4.77
CA GLN A 478 4.58 10.76 6.00
C GLN A 478 3.53 10.58 7.09
N LEU A 479 3.94 10.11 8.26
CA LEU A 479 3.13 10.03 9.46
C LEU A 479 3.67 11.04 10.48
N ASN A 480 2.83 11.95 10.94
CA ASN A 480 3.23 12.99 11.89
C ASN A 480 2.21 13.12 13.02
N ASN A 481 2.64 12.94 14.26
CA ASN A 481 1.73 12.93 15.43
C ASN A 481 0.58 11.92 15.31
N ALA A 482 0.73 10.91 14.46
CA ALA A 482 -0.31 9.95 14.13
C ALA A 482 -0.43 8.88 15.22
N ARG A 483 -1.63 8.29 15.33
CA ARG A 483 -1.91 7.19 16.24
C ARG A 483 -2.71 6.10 15.55
N ASP A 484 -2.34 4.84 15.85
CA ASP A 484 -3.08 3.65 15.44
C ASP A 484 -3.19 3.52 13.91
N VAL A 485 -2.05 3.58 13.21
CA VAL A 485 -1.96 3.44 11.75
C VAL A 485 -1.56 2.01 11.37
N TYR A 486 -2.37 1.37 10.53
CA TYR A 486 -2.12 0.04 9.98
C TYR A 486 -1.94 0.13 8.46
N MET A 487 -0.84 -0.41 7.95
CA MET A 487 -0.45 -0.36 6.54
C MET A 487 -0.13 -1.78 6.06
N ALA A 488 -0.88 -2.30 5.07
CA ALA A 488 -0.69 -3.66 4.57
C ALA A 488 -1.15 -3.86 3.12
N PHE A 489 -0.28 -4.11 2.16
CA PHE A 489 1.10 -3.64 2.10
C PHE A 489 1.13 -2.21 1.51
N VAL A 490 2.27 -1.51 1.62
CA VAL A 490 2.48 -0.19 1.00
C VAL A 490 3.70 -0.13 0.09
N GLN A 491 3.59 0.59 -1.02
CA GLN A 491 4.68 0.72 -2.01
C GLN A 491 5.03 2.17 -2.29
N ALA A 492 6.31 2.44 -2.51
CA ALA A 492 6.79 3.77 -2.91
C ALA A 492 8.00 3.72 -3.86
N GLU A 493 8.13 4.76 -4.69
CA GLU A 493 9.29 5.00 -5.57
C GLU A 493 9.78 6.45 -5.46
N THR A 494 11.10 6.62 -5.40
CA THR A 494 11.75 7.93 -5.49
C THR A 494 11.63 8.49 -6.90
N ALA A 495 11.36 9.79 -7.05
CA ALA A 495 11.23 10.41 -8.36
C ALA A 495 12.53 10.32 -9.17
N TYR A 496 12.47 9.80 -10.40
CA TYR A 496 13.67 9.35 -11.15
C TYR A 496 14.66 10.47 -11.48
N TYR A 497 14.19 11.71 -11.57
CA TYR A 497 15.05 12.87 -11.82
C TYR A 497 15.89 13.28 -10.61
N GLN A 498 15.60 12.73 -9.41
CA GLN A 498 16.26 13.18 -8.20
C GLN A 498 17.75 12.85 -8.19
N GLY A 499 18.51 13.85 -7.77
CA GLY A 499 19.96 13.81 -7.65
C GLY A 499 20.64 15.03 -8.21
N ARG A 500 20.24 15.43 -9.41
CA ARG A 500 20.62 16.72 -9.97
C ARG A 500 19.67 17.84 -9.55
N ILE A 501 18.36 17.60 -9.63
CA ILE A 501 17.35 18.36 -8.90
C ILE A 501 16.97 17.50 -7.70
N ASP A 502 17.46 17.86 -6.52
CA ASP A 502 17.25 17.06 -5.32
C ASP A 502 15.92 17.36 -4.61
N ALA A 503 15.68 16.69 -3.48
CA ALA A 503 14.44 16.84 -2.71
C ALA A 503 14.26 18.23 -2.05
N THR A 504 15.24 19.15 -2.11
CA THR A 504 15.09 20.51 -1.58
C THR A 504 14.34 21.45 -2.53
N GLN A 505 14.04 20.99 -3.75
CA GLN A 505 13.40 21.79 -4.79
C GLN A 505 12.33 20.98 -5.55
N PRO A 506 11.30 21.65 -6.12
CA PRO A 506 11.04 23.09 -6.09
C PRO A 506 10.15 23.57 -4.94
N PHE A 507 9.81 22.68 -4.01
CA PHE A 507 8.88 22.99 -2.93
C PHE A 507 9.61 23.53 -1.71
N GLU A 508 9.14 24.67 -1.19
CA GLU A 508 9.64 25.21 0.06
C GLU A 508 9.23 24.30 1.23
N THR A 509 10.16 24.03 2.14
CA THR A 509 9.86 23.34 3.40
C THR A 509 8.81 24.14 4.17
N ASN A 510 7.71 23.48 4.49
CA ASN A 510 6.57 24.05 5.19
C ASN A 510 6.35 23.30 6.51
N PRO A 511 6.72 23.90 7.66
CA PRO A 511 6.58 23.25 8.96
C PRO A 511 5.13 22.97 9.35
N ALA A 512 4.14 23.64 8.74
CA ALA A 512 2.72 23.37 8.97
C ALA A 512 2.31 21.94 8.54
N PHE A 513 3.07 21.33 7.62
CA PHE A 513 2.87 19.96 7.15
C PHE A 513 3.98 19.01 7.62
N ALA A 514 4.80 19.45 8.60
CA ALA A 514 5.90 18.69 9.18
C ALA A 514 6.90 18.13 8.16
N ASP A 515 7.18 18.90 7.10
CA ASP A 515 8.07 18.48 6.03
C ASP A 515 9.45 18.01 6.51
N PRO A 516 10.09 17.09 5.76
CA PRO A 516 11.47 16.74 6.01
C PRO A 516 12.38 17.97 5.85
N ASP A 517 13.33 18.08 6.77
CA ASP A 517 14.42 19.06 6.70
C ASP A 517 15.65 18.35 6.13
N PHE A 518 16.05 18.71 4.92
CA PHE A 518 17.23 18.16 4.25
C PHE A 518 18.49 19.01 4.46
N SER A 519 18.48 20.00 5.35
CA SER A 519 19.64 20.87 5.59
C SER A 519 20.88 20.11 6.08
N GLU A 520 20.68 18.99 6.79
CA GLU A 520 21.75 18.09 7.22
C GLU A 520 22.48 17.41 6.04
N CYS A 521 21.79 17.21 4.90
CA CYS A 521 22.40 16.66 3.69
C CYS A 521 23.46 17.57 3.07
N ALA A 522 23.51 18.86 3.42
CA ALA A 522 24.57 19.75 2.97
C ALA A 522 25.95 19.32 3.49
N ALA A 523 26.00 18.67 4.66
CA ALA A 523 27.23 18.14 5.24
C ALA A 523 27.53 16.70 4.78
N GLU A 524 26.49 15.88 4.58
CA GLU A 524 26.63 14.47 4.16
C GLU A 524 26.99 14.32 2.67
N GLY A 525 26.50 15.23 1.82
CA GLY A 525 26.68 15.17 0.37
C GLY A 525 25.69 14.24 -0.34
N ALA A 526 25.81 14.16 -1.67
CA ALA A 526 24.99 13.24 -2.46
C ALA A 526 25.34 11.77 -2.13
N PRO A 527 24.37 10.84 -2.12
CA PRO A 527 22.96 11.00 -2.48
C PRO A 527 22.00 11.13 -1.26
N CYS A 528 22.24 12.08 -0.35
CA CYS A 528 21.40 12.27 0.86
C CYS A 528 20.02 12.86 0.60
N ALA A 529 19.93 14.01 -0.10
CA ALA A 529 18.67 14.72 -0.30
C ALA A 529 17.82 14.01 -1.37
N ARG A 530 17.01 13.06 -0.93
CA ARG A 530 16.12 12.22 -1.76
C ARG A 530 14.78 12.04 -1.07
N THR A 531 13.79 11.65 -1.85
CA THR A 531 12.43 11.35 -1.40
C THR A 531 12.47 10.34 -0.26
N TRP A 532 11.77 10.64 0.84
CA TRP A 532 11.50 9.63 1.85
C TRP A 532 10.42 8.65 1.35
N GLY A 533 10.75 7.36 1.33
CA GLY A 533 9.75 6.32 1.06
C GLY A 533 8.69 6.29 2.17
N LEU A 534 9.15 6.22 3.42
CA LEU A 534 8.31 6.32 4.62
C LEU A 534 9.01 7.15 5.69
N ARG A 535 8.35 8.18 6.20
CA ARG A 535 8.82 8.98 7.32
C ARG A 535 7.80 9.00 8.45
N VAL A 536 8.22 8.62 9.65
CA VAL A 536 7.36 8.51 10.84
C VAL A 536 7.93 9.37 11.97
N THR A 537 7.21 10.43 12.33
CA THR A 537 7.62 11.40 13.36
C THR A 537 6.60 11.52 14.48
N ASN A 538 7.08 11.44 15.73
CA ASN A 538 6.26 11.60 16.94
C ASN A 538 4.95 10.77 16.94
N SER A 539 4.98 9.57 16.35
CA SER A 539 3.79 8.75 16.13
C SER A 539 3.87 7.45 16.92
N THR A 540 2.71 6.92 17.36
CA THR A 540 2.65 5.71 18.18
C THR A 540 1.59 4.74 17.68
N GLY A 541 1.80 3.43 17.88
CA GLY A 541 0.85 2.44 17.37
C GLY A 541 0.89 2.38 15.83
N VAL A 542 2.08 2.36 15.23
CA VAL A 542 2.23 2.25 13.78
C VAL A 542 2.65 0.84 13.43
N PHE A 543 1.85 0.15 12.60
CA PHE A 543 2.10 -1.20 12.12
C PHE A 543 2.16 -1.21 10.60
N VAL A 544 3.27 -1.71 10.07
CA VAL A 544 3.49 -1.87 8.63
C VAL A 544 3.74 -3.34 8.35
N TYR A 545 2.78 -3.99 7.69
CA TYR A 545 2.87 -5.38 7.24
C TYR A 545 3.11 -5.40 5.75
N GLY A 546 4.38 -5.53 5.39
CA GLY A 546 4.85 -5.39 4.04
C GLY A 546 5.03 -3.91 3.68
N ALA A 547 6.26 -3.54 3.32
CA ALA A 547 6.54 -2.30 2.61
C ALA A 547 7.59 -2.51 1.52
N GLY A 548 7.41 -1.87 0.37
CA GLY A 548 8.23 -2.03 -0.82
C GLY A 548 8.64 -0.66 -1.29
N LEU A 549 9.86 -0.23 -0.93
CA LEU A 549 10.26 1.16 -1.07
C LEU A 549 11.52 1.24 -1.92
N TYR A 550 11.40 1.81 -3.12
CA TYR A 550 12.40 1.63 -4.16
C TYR A 550 13.02 2.96 -4.58
N ASN A 551 14.31 2.91 -4.87
CA ASN A 551 14.95 3.87 -5.73
C ASN A 551 15.72 3.13 -6.82
N PHE A 552 15.42 3.46 -8.06
CA PHE A 552 16.03 2.85 -9.23
C PHE A 552 17.03 3.75 -9.93
N PHE A 553 17.08 5.04 -9.59
CA PHE A 553 17.76 6.04 -10.38
C PHE A 553 18.52 7.08 -9.56
N ASP A 554 19.58 7.61 -10.15
CA ASP A 554 20.12 8.93 -9.84
C ASP A 554 20.09 9.75 -11.13
N ASN A 555 19.21 10.74 -11.20
CA ASN A 555 19.03 11.58 -12.39
C ASN A 555 18.83 10.76 -13.69
N TYR A 556 17.90 9.81 -13.67
CA TYR A 556 17.59 8.85 -14.73
C TYR A 556 18.68 7.82 -15.08
N ASP A 557 19.83 7.82 -14.42
CA ASP A 557 20.87 6.79 -14.56
C ASP A 557 20.67 5.66 -13.54
N GLN A 558 20.93 4.42 -13.93
CA GLN A 558 20.71 3.21 -13.09
C GLN A 558 21.99 2.53 -12.59
N GLU A 559 23.18 3.12 -12.77
CA GLU A 559 24.43 2.52 -12.27
C GLU A 559 24.38 2.31 -10.75
N CYS A 560 23.81 3.25 -10.00
CA CYS A 560 23.61 3.16 -8.56
C CYS A 560 22.72 1.97 -8.14
N ALA A 561 21.81 1.51 -9.00
CA ALA A 561 20.92 0.39 -8.70
C ALA A 561 21.66 -0.96 -8.69
N LYS A 562 22.81 -1.03 -9.38
CA LYS A 562 23.70 -2.21 -9.40
C LYS A 562 24.50 -2.31 -8.11
N THR A 563 24.90 -1.17 -7.54
CA THR A 563 25.65 -1.05 -6.29
C THR A 563 24.77 -0.91 -5.05
N ASN A 564 23.46 -0.71 -5.24
CA ASN A 564 22.44 -0.52 -4.21
C ASN A 564 22.62 0.76 -3.37
N ASP A 565 23.00 1.87 -4.00
CA ASP A 565 23.34 3.14 -3.35
C ASP A 565 22.76 4.38 -4.06
N CYS A 566 21.60 4.26 -4.71
CA CYS A 566 20.91 5.39 -5.36
C CYS A 566 20.45 6.48 -4.39
N GLN A 567 20.19 6.12 -3.13
CA GLN A 567 19.96 7.09 -2.06
C GLN A 567 20.55 6.64 -0.73
N LEU A 568 20.77 7.60 0.16
CA LEU A 568 21.33 7.31 1.47
C LEU A 568 20.30 6.69 2.43
N ASN A 569 19.08 7.23 2.49
CA ASN A 569 18.07 6.87 3.50
C ASN A 569 16.71 6.62 2.87
N MET A 570 15.97 5.59 3.31
CA MET A 570 14.64 5.24 2.77
C MET A 570 13.50 5.38 3.79
N ILE A 571 13.70 4.85 5.01
CA ILE A 571 12.73 4.91 6.10
C ILE A 571 13.32 5.70 7.26
N GLY A 572 12.64 6.77 7.67
CA GLY A 572 13.00 7.56 8.85
C GLY A 572 12.01 7.34 10.00
N VAL A 573 12.51 6.99 11.18
CA VAL A 573 11.71 6.81 12.40
C VAL A 573 12.27 7.70 13.50
N ASP A 574 11.57 8.78 13.82
CA ASP A 574 12.01 9.75 14.82
C ASP A 574 10.98 9.85 15.95
N ARG A 575 11.45 9.64 17.20
CA ARG A 575 10.62 9.73 18.42
C ARG A 575 9.29 8.99 18.30
N SER A 576 9.31 7.82 17.65
CA SER A 576 8.10 7.08 17.28
C SER A 576 8.19 5.62 17.72
N SER A 577 7.04 4.98 17.88
CA SER A 577 6.93 3.54 18.16
C SER A 577 6.30 2.86 16.95
N VAL A 578 7.13 2.15 16.19
CA VAL A 578 6.76 1.45 14.95
C VAL A 578 7.08 -0.03 15.05
N ALA A 579 6.24 -0.86 14.43
CA ALA A 579 6.55 -2.25 14.14
C ALA A 579 6.45 -2.47 12.64
N LEU A 580 7.55 -2.92 12.05
CA LEU A 580 7.65 -3.19 10.61
C LEU A 580 7.87 -4.67 10.40
N PHE A 581 7.11 -5.28 9.49
CA PHE A 581 7.18 -6.70 9.15
C PHE A 581 7.34 -6.85 7.64
N GLY A 582 8.30 -7.67 7.19
CA GLY A 582 8.55 -7.92 5.77
C GLY A 582 8.75 -6.64 4.96
N VAL A 583 9.71 -5.81 5.35
CA VAL A 583 10.04 -4.56 4.64
C VAL A 583 11.16 -4.79 3.65
N SER A 584 10.92 -4.50 2.39
CA SER A 584 11.88 -4.57 1.30
C SER A 584 12.20 -3.16 0.79
N THR A 585 13.50 -2.84 0.68
CA THR A 585 13.94 -1.59 0.05
C THR A 585 14.88 -1.87 -1.12
N LYS A 586 14.87 -1.01 -2.14
CA LYS A 586 15.82 -1.11 -3.27
C LYS A 586 16.73 0.11 -3.33
N ALA A 587 18.04 -0.17 -3.39
CA ALA A 587 19.12 0.79 -3.60
C ALA A 587 19.14 2.00 -2.66
N SER A 588 18.81 1.75 -1.39
CA SER A 588 19.06 2.70 -0.31
C SER A 588 20.12 2.13 0.62
N VAL A 589 21.18 2.89 0.90
CA VAL A 589 22.27 2.43 1.77
C VAL A 589 21.73 2.07 3.16
N ASN A 590 20.97 2.98 3.75
CA ASN A 590 20.24 2.80 4.98
C ASN A 590 18.78 2.47 4.65
N MET A 591 18.36 1.24 4.99
CA MET A 591 16.95 0.85 4.90
C MET A 591 16.13 1.61 5.94
N VAL A 592 16.63 1.70 7.17
CA VAL A 592 15.99 2.37 8.31
C VAL A 592 16.99 3.27 9.04
N THR A 593 16.59 4.50 9.30
CA THR A 593 17.23 5.40 10.26
C THR A 593 16.36 5.59 11.50
N LEU A 594 17.02 5.71 12.66
CA LEU A 594 16.40 5.96 13.96
C LEU A 594 16.96 7.25 14.55
N ASP A 595 16.08 8.23 14.80
CA ASP A 595 16.45 9.54 15.34
C ASP A 595 17.64 10.15 14.58
N GLY A 596 17.54 10.15 13.25
CA GLY A 596 18.58 10.65 12.32
C GLY A 596 19.83 9.78 12.15
N LYS A 597 19.89 8.57 12.73
CA LYS A 597 21.08 7.70 12.64
C LYS A 597 20.80 6.39 11.89
N PRO A 598 21.75 5.87 11.09
CA PRO A 598 21.62 4.55 10.48
C PRO A 598 21.35 3.46 11.51
N ALA A 599 20.32 2.63 11.28
CA ALA A 599 19.97 1.50 12.13
C ALA A 599 19.97 0.17 11.38
N VAL A 600 19.51 0.17 10.13
CA VAL A 600 19.44 -1.03 9.29
C VAL A 600 20.00 -0.73 7.91
N LEU A 601 20.98 -1.52 7.45
CA LEU A 601 21.68 -1.32 6.17
C LEU A 601 21.22 -2.33 5.11
N ASP A 602 21.19 -1.93 3.84
CA ASP A 602 20.87 -2.85 2.72
C ASP A 602 21.91 -3.98 2.59
N ALA A 603 23.19 -3.64 2.79
CA ALA A 603 24.32 -4.57 2.71
C ALA A 603 24.17 -5.78 3.66
N ASP A 604 23.52 -5.59 4.81
CA ASP A 604 23.28 -6.65 5.79
C ASP A 604 22.06 -7.51 5.45
N ASN A 605 21.21 -7.06 4.53
CA ASN A 605 19.87 -7.61 4.33
C ASN A 605 19.59 -8.01 2.88
N ARG A 606 20.63 -8.18 2.05
CA ARG A 606 20.51 -8.53 0.63
C ARG A 606 19.59 -9.73 0.40
N ASN A 607 18.60 -9.52 -0.47
CA ASN A 607 17.65 -10.50 -0.97
C ASN A 607 17.90 -10.74 -2.48
N THR A 608 16.97 -11.39 -3.18
CA THR A 608 17.02 -11.69 -4.62
C THR A 608 17.28 -10.45 -5.47
N PHE A 609 16.66 -9.31 -5.10
CA PHE A 609 16.82 -8.03 -5.79
C PHE A 609 16.89 -6.83 -4.82
N CYS A 610 15.97 -6.76 -3.85
CA CYS A 610 15.95 -5.77 -2.77
C CYS A 610 16.88 -6.16 -1.60
N GLY A 611 17.03 -5.28 -0.61
CA GLY A 611 17.30 -5.67 0.78
C GLY A 611 15.97 -5.98 1.49
N THR A 612 15.92 -6.90 2.46
CA THR A 612 14.67 -7.25 3.17
C THR A 612 14.87 -7.51 4.65
N VAL A 613 14.04 -6.84 5.47
CA VAL A 613 13.94 -7.00 6.92
C VAL A 613 12.67 -7.78 7.23
N ALA A 614 12.81 -8.90 7.94
CA ALA A 614 11.68 -9.73 8.32
C ALA A 614 10.85 -9.08 9.44
N SER A 615 11.52 -8.50 10.45
CA SER A 615 10.85 -7.69 11.46
C SER A 615 11.76 -6.60 12.04
N PHE A 616 11.17 -5.48 12.44
CA PHE A 616 11.85 -4.37 13.09
C PHE A 616 10.93 -3.73 14.14
N GLY A 617 11.51 -3.36 15.29
CA GLY A 617 10.85 -2.59 16.33
C GLY A 617 11.85 -2.05 17.36
N LEU A 618 11.34 -1.32 18.35
CA LEU A 618 12.13 -0.62 19.37
C LEU A 618 12.05 -1.25 20.75
#